data_AF-A0A8P0TFR1-F1
#
_entry.id   AF-A0A8P0TFR1-F1
#
_cell.length_a   1.000
_cell.length_b   1.000
_cell.length_c   1.000
_cell.angle_alpha   90.00
_cell.angle_beta   90.00
_cell.angle_gamma   90.00
#
_symmetry.space_group_name_H-M   'P 1'
#
loop_
_entity.id
_entity.type
_entity.pdbx_description
1 polymer ?
#
loop_
_entity_poly.entity_id
_entity_poly.type
_entity_poly.pdbx_seq_one_letter_code
_entity_poly.pdbx_strand_id
1 'polypeptide(L)'
;DILRQRDLTQVSGSLGQRVTISCSGSTNDIGIIGVNWYQQLPGKAPKLLIYDNEKRPSGIPDRFSGSKSGNSGTLTITGLQAEDEADYYCQSMDFSLGGHVEFRAWGEVRSKPAEPTVMGLTVQP
;
A
#
# COMPACT_ATOMS: atom_id res chain seq x y z
N ASP A 1 -16.47 -6.55 24.73
CA ASP A 1 -15.02 -6.57 24.47
C ASP A 1 -14.58 -7.87 23.84
N ILE A 2 -14.11 -7.78 22.59
CA ILE A 2 -13.31 -8.72 21.76
C ILE A 2 -13.33 -8.06 20.37
N LEU A 3 -12.55 -7.00 20.19
CA LEU A 3 -12.22 -6.53 18.84
C LEU A 3 -10.95 -7.28 18.46
N ARG A 4 -11.10 -8.35 17.67
CA ARG A 4 -9.96 -8.95 16.97
C ARG A 4 -9.49 -7.98 15.89
N GLN A 5 -8.69 -7.01 16.31
CA GLN A 5 -7.67 -6.39 15.48
C GLN A 5 -6.70 -7.51 15.08
N ARG A 6 -6.76 -7.99 13.85
CA ARG A 6 -5.79 -8.96 13.34
C ARG A 6 -5.30 -8.53 11.98
N ASP A 7 -4.06 -8.05 12.03
CA ASP A 7 -3.18 -7.59 10.96
C ASP A 7 -3.50 -6.22 10.33
N LEU A 8 -3.09 -5.15 11.03
CA LEU A 8 -2.63 -3.93 10.36
C LEU A 8 -1.11 -4.07 10.17
N THR A 9 -0.66 -4.49 9.00
CA THR A 9 0.78 -4.51 8.70
C THR A 9 1.25 -3.09 8.42
N GLN A 10 1.86 -2.43 9.41
CA GLN A 10 2.44 -1.10 9.22
C GLN A 10 3.75 -1.21 8.42
N VAL A 11 3.83 -0.51 7.30
CA VAL A 11 5.04 -0.43 6.47
C VAL A 11 5.56 1.01 6.52
N SER A 12 6.82 1.17 6.91
CA SER A 12 7.49 2.47 6.96
C SER A 12 8.72 2.48 6.06
N GLY A 13 9.07 3.67 5.56
CA GLY A 13 10.23 3.89 4.72
C GLY A 13 10.62 5.36 4.73
N SER A 14 11.87 5.63 4.40
CA SER A 14 12.37 7.00 4.21
C SER A 14 12.08 7.47 2.78
N LEU A 15 12.02 8.79 2.58
CA LEU A 15 11.86 9.36 1.25
C LEU A 15 12.93 8.82 0.29
N GLY A 16 12.52 8.50 -0.94
CA GLY A 16 13.38 7.91 -1.96
C GLY A 16 13.62 6.41 -1.82
N GLN A 17 13.24 5.77 -0.70
CA GLN A 17 13.41 4.32 -0.55
C GLN A 17 12.36 3.54 -1.35
N ARG A 18 12.67 2.26 -1.59
CA ARG A 18 11.69 1.28 -2.08
C ARG A 18 10.96 0.70 -0.87
N VAL A 19 9.63 0.72 -0.92
CA VAL A 19 8.78 0.01 0.05
C VAL A 19 7.90 -1.01 -0.67
N THR A 20 7.52 -2.04 0.07
CA THR A 20 6.73 -3.15 -0.43
C THR A 20 5.59 -3.43 0.54
N ILE A 21 4.37 -3.49 0.01
CA ILE A 21 3.16 -3.79 0.76
C ILE A 21 2.64 -5.13 0.24
N SER A 22 2.40 -6.07 1.15
CA SER A 22 1.96 -7.42 0.81
C SER A 22 0.52 -7.65 1.27
N CYS A 23 -0.24 -8.37 0.46
CA CYS A 23 -1.60 -8.80 0.75
C CYS A 23 -1.69 -10.30 0.55
N SER A 24 -2.03 -11.04 1.60
CA SER A 24 -2.11 -12.51 1.57
C SER A 24 -3.48 -12.98 2.07
N GLY A 25 -4.06 -13.95 1.39
CA GLY A 25 -5.32 -14.59 1.79
C GLY A 25 -5.05 -15.68 2.82
N SER A 26 -5.94 -15.82 3.81
CA SER A 26 -5.83 -16.86 4.85
C SER A 26 -6.22 -18.26 4.37
N THR A 27 -6.89 -18.35 3.22
CA THR A 27 -7.26 -19.58 2.53
C THR A 27 -6.94 -19.39 1.05
N ASN A 28 -7.12 -20.43 0.24
CA ASN A 28 -6.52 -20.61 -1.09
C ASN A 28 -7.04 -19.62 -2.20
N ASP A 29 -7.42 -18.39 -1.83
CA ASP A 29 -8.49 -17.65 -2.51
C ASP A 29 -8.12 -16.23 -3.00
N ILE A 30 -6.91 -15.70 -2.76
CA ILE A 30 -6.38 -14.57 -3.58
C ILE A 30 -6.12 -15.03 -5.03
N GLY A 31 -6.17 -16.35 -5.26
CA GLY A 31 -5.52 -17.05 -6.35
C GLY A 31 -6.14 -16.90 -7.74
N ILE A 32 -7.46 -16.69 -7.88
CA ILE A 32 -8.14 -17.01 -9.16
C ILE A 32 -8.25 -15.81 -10.11
N ILE A 33 -8.49 -14.60 -9.62
CA ILE A 33 -8.93 -13.47 -10.48
C ILE A 33 -7.95 -12.30 -10.47
N GLY A 34 -7.02 -12.32 -9.52
CA GLY A 34 -5.97 -11.33 -9.38
C GLY A 34 -6.25 -10.29 -8.31
N VAL A 35 -5.24 -9.47 -8.06
CA VAL A 35 -5.24 -8.45 -7.01
C VAL A 35 -5.32 -7.05 -7.61
N ASN A 36 -6.19 -6.23 -7.02
CA ASN A 36 -6.25 -4.79 -7.27
C ASN A 36 -5.73 -4.06 -6.03
N TRP A 37 -5.06 -2.93 -6.24
CA TRP A 37 -4.47 -2.09 -5.20
C TRP A 37 -5.07 -0.70 -5.23
N TYR A 38 -5.44 -0.20 -4.06
CA TYR A 38 -6.00 1.13 -3.87
C TYR A 38 -5.21 1.90 -2.82
N GLN A 39 -5.16 3.22 -3.00
CA GLN A 39 -4.61 4.17 -2.04
C GLN A 39 -5.74 5.06 -1.54
N GLN A 40 -5.85 5.23 -0.23
CA GLN A 40 -6.77 6.17 0.39
C GLN A 40 -6.01 7.19 1.20
N LEU A 41 -6.03 8.44 0.73
CA LEU A 41 -5.56 9.58 1.51
C LEU A 41 -6.61 9.96 2.57
N PRO A 42 -6.21 10.53 3.72
CA PRO A 42 -7.14 10.99 4.75
C PRO A 42 -8.25 11.87 4.19
N GLY A 43 -9.50 11.50 4.47
CA GLY A 43 -10.69 12.24 4.02
C GLY A 43 -11.01 12.14 2.52
N LYS A 44 -10.32 11.27 1.76
CA LYS A 44 -10.57 11.04 0.33
C LYS A 44 -11.14 9.65 0.06
N ALA A 45 -11.79 9.51 -1.09
CA ALA A 45 -12.21 8.21 -1.60
C ALA A 45 -10.98 7.38 -2.05
N PRO A 46 -11.03 6.03 -1.93
CA PRO A 46 -9.98 5.17 -2.44
C PRO A 46 -9.73 5.38 -3.94
N LYS A 47 -8.45 5.50 -4.33
CA LYS A 47 -7.99 5.64 -5.70
C LYS A 47 -7.31 4.35 -6.15
N LEU A 48 -7.71 3.82 -7.31
CA LEU A 48 -7.09 2.64 -7.90
C LEU A 48 -5.66 2.95 -8.38
N LEU A 49 -4.68 2.16 -7.93
CA LEU A 49 -3.28 2.24 -8.31
C LEU A 49 -2.89 1.16 -9.32
N ILE A 50 -3.24 -0.09 -9.03
CA ILE A 50 -2.92 -1.26 -9.86
C ILE A 50 -4.16 -2.14 -9.94
N TYR A 51 -4.43 -2.72 -11.10
CA TYR A 51 -5.48 -3.69 -11.33
C TYR A 51 -4.94 -4.90 -12.08
N ASP A 52 -5.68 -6.02 -12.03
CA ASP A 52 -5.33 -7.23 -12.77
C ASP A 52 -3.85 -7.63 -12.53
N ASN A 53 -3.47 -7.63 -11.24
CA ASN A 53 -2.14 -7.94 -10.69
C ASN A 53 -1.03 -6.92 -10.94
N GLU A 54 -0.89 -6.43 -12.16
CA GLU A 54 0.27 -5.64 -12.59
C GLU A 54 -0.09 -4.44 -13.49
N LYS A 55 -1.33 -4.36 -13.97
CA LYS A 55 -1.75 -3.29 -14.88
C LYS A 55 -1.95 -1.99 -14.11
N ARG A 56 -1.33 -0.93 -14.59
CA ARG A 56 -1.40 0.41 -14.00
C ARG A 56 -2.32 1.31 -14.84
N PRO A 57 -3.36 1.95 -14.27
CA PRO A 57 -4.18 2.92 -15.00
C PRO A 57 -3.35 4.11 -15.50
N SER A 58 -3.83 4.78 -16.55
CA SER A 58 -3.24 6.03 -17.02
C SER A 58 -3.28 7.11 -15.93
N GLY A 59 -2.22 7.92 -15.83
CA GLY A 59 -2.09 8.98 -14.82
C GLY A 59 -1.65 8.49 -13.43
N ILE A 60 -1.37 7.21 -13.25
CA ILE A 60 -0.67 6.70 -12.05
C ILE A 60 0.84 6.72 -12.32
N PRO A 61 1.66 7.28 -11.41
CA PRO A 61 3.11 7.31 -11.57
C PRO A 61 3.73 5.93 -11.78
N ASP A 62 4.78 5.87 -12.60
CA ASP A 62 5.51 4.65 -12.94
C ASP A 62 6.17 3.96 -11.73
N ARG A 63 6.41 4.75 -10.67
CA ARG A 63 6.96 4.33 -9.39
C ARG A 63 6.12 3.28 -8.64
N PHE A 64 4.84 3.13 -8.98
CA PHE A 64 3.95 2.10 -8.45
C PHE A 64 3.93 0.88 -9.36
N SER A 65 4.18 -0.31 -8.81
CA SER A 65 4.02 -1.57 -9.55
C SER A 65 3.37 -2.64 -8.66
N GLY A 66 2.55 -3.50 -9.27
CA GLY A 66 1.97 -4.64 -8.58
C GLY A 66 2.51 -5.96 -9.13
N SER A 67 2.43 -7.00 -8.31
CA SER A 67 2.65 -8.38 -8.73
C SER A 67 1.80 -9.33 -7.89
N LYS A 68 1.70 -10.58 -8.35
CA LYS A 68 1.04 -11.67 -7.63
C LYS A 68 1.89 -12.94 -7.74
N SER A 69 2.03 -13.64 -6.63
CA SER A 69 2.65 -14.97 -6.56
C SER A 69 1.79 -15.87 -5.68
N GLY A 70 1.31 -16.98 -6.23
CA GLY A 70 0.36 -17.86 -5.57
C GLY A 70 -0.85 -17.10 -5.03
N ASN A 71 -0.91 -17.01 -3.69
CA ASN A 71 -2.00 -16.44 -2.90
C ASN A 71 -1.65 -15.11 -2.24
N SER A 72 -0.58 -14.49 -2.72
CA SER A 72 -0.09 -13.22 -2.22
C SER A 72 0.05 -12.23 -3.35
N GLY A 73 -0.55 -11.06 -3.18
CA GLY A 73 -0.31 -9.87 -3.97
C GLY A 73 0.74 -8.99 -3.32
N THR A 74 1.48 -8.25 -4.13
CA THR A 74 2.49 -7.30 -3.69
C THR A 74 2.32 -5.98 -4.43
N LEU A 75 2.33 -4.86 -3.72
CA LEU A 75 2.50 -3.52 -4.27
C LEU A 75 3.90 -3.01 -3.92
N THR A 76 4.63 -2.55 -4.91
CA THR A 76 5.94 -1.93 -4.74
C THR A 76 5.85 -0.46 -5.08
N ILE A 77 6.40 0.39 -4.21
CA ILE A 77 6.57 1.82 -4.44
C ILE A 77 8.08 2.08 -4.44
N THR A 78 8.63 2.44 -5.59
CA THR A 78 10.02 2.86 -5.70
C THR A 78 10.13 4.36 -5.52
N GLY A 79 11.09 4.87 -4.75
CA GLY A 79 11.23 6.31 -4.61
C GLY A 79 10.07 6.92 -3.83
N LEU A 80 9.80 6.39 -2.63
CA LEU A 80 8.72 6.80 -1.75
C LEU A 80 8.69 8.34 -1.59
N GLN A 81 7.52 8.93 -1.75
CA GLN A 81 7.29 10.38 -1.65
C GLN A 81 6.43 10.71 -0.42
N ALA A 82 6.40 11.97 0.00
CA ALA A 82 5.60 12.38 1.15
C ALA A 82 4.10 12.19 0.89
N GLU A 83 3.67 12.36 -0.36
CA GLU A 83 2.27 12.17 -0.78
C GLU A 83 1.84 10.70 -0.85
N ASP A 84 2.79 9.76 -0.69
CA ASP A 84 2.49 8.33 -0.64
C ASP A 84 2.05 7.89 0.77
N GLU A 85 2.06 8.80 1.75
CA GLU A 85 1.53 8.61 3.09
C GLU A 85 0.00 8.45 3.06
N ALA A 86 -0.46 7.20 3.17
CA ALA A 86 -1.85 6.82 2.96
C ALA A 86 -2.16 5.46 3.59
N ASP A 87 -3.46 5.14 3.65
CA ASP A 87 -3.92 3.77 3.83
C ASP A 87 -3.94 3.04 2.48
N TYR A 88 -3.46 1.80 2.45
CA TYR A 88 -3.48 0.98 1.24
C TYR A 88 -4.47 -0.18 1.39
N TYR A 89 -5.09 -0.58 0.28
CA TYR A 89 -6.09 -1.65 0.28
C TYR A 89 -5.83 -2.57 -0.88
N CYS A 90 -5.93 -3.87 -0.63
CA CYS A 90 -6.00 -4.85 -1.67
C CYS A 90 -7.41 -5.40 -1.79
N GLN A 91 -7.80 -5.71 -3.02
CA GLN A 91 -9.04 -6.41 -3.33
C GLN A 91 -8.69 -7.63 -4.16
N SER A 92 -9.28 -8.77 -3.80
CA SER A 92 -9.33 -9.96 -4.64
C SER A 92 -10.78 -10.42 -4.75
N MET A 93 -11.13 -11.06 -5.85
CA MET A 93 -12.40 -11.78 -5.98
C MET A 93 -12.17 -13.27 -5.81
N ASP A 94 -13.03 -13.91 -5.02
CA ASP A 94 -13.10 -15.36 -4.89
C ASP A 94 -14.48 -15.88 -5.36
N PHE A 95 -14.49 -16.73 -6.38
CA PHE A 95 -15.71 -17.39 -6.85
C PHE A 95 -16.01 -18.71 -6.12
N SER A 96 -15.11 -19.20 -5.25
CA SER A 96 -15.24 -20.49 -4.55
C SER A 96 -16.40 -20.52 -3.54
N LEU A 97 -16.87 -19.35 -3.09
CA LEU A 97 -17.95 -19.20 -2.11
C LEU A 97 -19.15 -18.40 -2.63
N GLY A 98 -19.42 -18.39 -3.94
CA GLY A 98 -20.63 -17.77 -4.48
C GLY A 98 -20.61 -16.22 -4.53
N GLY A 99 -19.46 -15.62 -4.90
CA GLY A 99 -19.39 -14.22 -5.31
C GLY A 99 -19.04 -13.20 -4.22
N HIS A 100 -18.32 -13.60 -3.17
CA HIS A 100 -17.85 -12.67 -2.15
C HIS A 100 -16.67 -11.82 -2.65
N VAL A 101 -16.84 -10.49 -2.66
CA VAL A 101 -15.76 -9.52 -2.84
C VAL A 101 -15.19 -9.20 -1.46
N GLU A 102 -13.95 -9.61 -1.20
CA GLU A 102 -13.28 -9.27 0.05
C GLU A 102 -12.47 -7.97 -0.12
N PHE A 103 -12.87 -6.93 0.59
CA PHE A 103 -12.09 -5.70 0.74
C PHE A 103 -11.31 -5.77 2.05
N ARG A 104 -9.97 -5.85 1.97
CA ARG A 104 -9.13 -5.80 3.17
C ARG A 104 -8.33 -4.50 3.22
N ALA A 105 -8.33 -3.88 4.39
CA ALA A 105 -7.53 -2.70 4.72
C ALA A 105 -6.14 -3.12 5.17
N TRP A 106 -5.08 -2.62 4.52
CA TRP A 106 -3.70 -2.98 4.81
C TRP A 106 -2.75 -1.78 4.78
N GLY A 107 -2.24 -1.44 5.96
CA GLY A 107 -1.08 -0.59 6.12
C GLY A 107 -1.39 0.89 6.26
N GLU A 108 -0.83 1.46 7.32
CA GLU A 108 -0.68 2.90 7.55
C GLU A 108 0.75 3.26 7.14
N VAL A 109 0.94 4.06 6.09
CA VAL A 109 2.24 4.70 5.87
C VAL A 109 2.32 5.88 6.82
N ARG A 110 3.33 5.95 7.68
CA ARG A 110 3.68 7.16 8.45
C ARG A 110 5.00 7.71 7.95
N SER A 111 5.04 8.98 7.56
CA SER A 111 6.30 9.68 7.32
C SER A 111 6.88 10.18 8.65
N LYS A 112 8.20 10.10 8.80
CA LYS A 112 8.91 10.94 9.78
C LYS A 112 9.22 12.25 9.06
N PRO A 113 8.95 13.43 9.66
CA PRO A 113 9.43 14.68 9.11
C PRO A 113 10.95 14.60 8.96
N ALA A 114 11.49 15.03 7.83
CA ALA A 114 12.90 15.37 7.76
C ALA A 114 13.14 16.44 8.84
N GLU A 115 14.02 16.16 9.80
CA GLU A 115 14.53 17.23 10.66
C GLU A 115 15.16 18.28 9.73
N PRO A 116 14.75 19.55 9.79
CA PRO A 116 15.48 20.61 9.10
C PRO A 116 16.80 20.80 9.84
N THR A 117 17.83 20.04 9.46
CA THR A 117 19.20 20.42 9.77
C THR A 117 19.51 21.63 8.92
N VAL A 118 19.33 22.82 9.50
CA VAL A 118 20.19 24.01 9.39
C VAL A 118 19.39 25.19 9.93
N MET A 119 19.80 25.65 11.12
CA MET A 119 19.86 27.06 11.50
C MET A 119 20.73 27.14 12.75
N GLY A 120 22.02 27.33 12.52
CA GLY A 120 23.04 27.45 13.56
C GLY A 120 24.30 28.08 13.00
N LEU A 121 24.18 29.21 12.31
CA LEU A 121 25.29 30.12 12.11
C LEU A 121 25.65 30.74 13.46
N THR A 122 26.78 30.38 14.02
CA THR A 122 27.51 31.24 14.96
C THR A 122 28.87 31.54 14.34
N VAL A 123 29.01 32.74 13.78
CA VAL A 123 30.30 33.38 13.55
C VAL A 123 30.78 33.91 14.89
N GLN A 124 31.94 33.47 15.35
CA GLN A 124 32.76 34.23 16.30
C GLN A 124 34.24 33.98 15.96
N PRO A 125 35.12 35.00 15.95
CA PRO A 125 36.49 34.80 16.35
C PRO A 125 36.59 34.53 17.85
#